data_AF-A0A6L9IIB8-F1
#
_entry.id   AF-A0A6L9IIB8-F1
#
_cell.length_a   1.000
_cell.length_b   1.000
_cell.length_c   1.000
_cell.angle_alpha   90.00
_cell.angle_beta   90.00
_cell.angle_gamma   90.00
#
_symmetry.space_group_name_H-M   'P 1'
#
loop_
_entity.id
_entity.type
_entity.pdbx_description
1 polymer ?
#
loop_
_entity_poly.entity_id
_entity_poly.type
_entity_poly.pdbx_seq_one_letter_code
_entity_poly.pdbx_strand_id
1 'polypeptide(L)' 'AWSPDGTQLAFESRRDGNFEIYVMNADGSNVRRLTDHPEPDWSPAWWAPAND' A
#
# COMPACT_ATOMS: atom_id res chain seq x y z
N ALA A 1 5.07 2.42 -2.10
CA ALA A 1 6.32 2.14 -1.36
C ALA A 1 6.52 0.63 -1.17
N TRP A 2 7.76 0.16 -1.17
CA TRP A 2 8.11 -1.23 -0.82
C TRP A 2 8.15 -1.43 0.70
N SER A 3 7.77 -2.63 1.17
CA SER A 3 7.99 -3.05 2.56
C SER A 3 9.48 -3.18 2.87
N PRO A 4 9.90 -3.08 4.15
CA PRO A 4 11.32 -3.09 4.51
C PRO A 4 12.04 -4.40 4.13
N ASP A 5 11.31 -5.51 4.14
CA ASP A 5 11.77 -6.83 3.72
C ASP A 5 11.66 -7.08 2.20
N GLY A 6 11.12 -6.12 1.45
CA GLY A 6 10.94 -6.20 -0.01
C GLY A 6 9.88 -7.19 -0.49
N THR A 7 9.09 -7.79 0.41
CA THR A 7 8.12 -8.84 0.03
C THR A 7 6.78 -8.27 -0.44
N GLN A 8 6.47 -7.02 -0.14
CA GLN A 8 5.20 -6.38 -0.44
C GLN A 8 5.36 -4.95 -0.98
N LEU A 9 4.35 -4.51 -1.72
CA LEU A 9 4.20 -3.14 -2.19
C LEU A 9 2.92 -2.53 -1.61
N ALA A 10 3.03 -1.36 -1.00
CA ALA A 10 1.89 -0.48 -0.73
C ALA A 10 1.74 0.54 -1.86
N PHE A 11 0.54 0.72 -2.40
CA PHE A 11 0.30 1.59 -3.56
C PHE A 11 -1.10 2.19 -3.55
N GLU A 12 -1.27 3.30 -4.27
CA GLU A 12 -2.55 3.98 -4.44
C GLU A 12 -3.28 3.44 -5.67
N SER A 13 -4.60 3.29 -5.60
CA SER A 13 -5.40 2.89 -6.75
C SER A 13 -6.80 3.52 -6.74
N ARG A 14 -7.30 3.90 -7.93
CA ARG A 14 -8.67 4.41 -8.14
C ARG A 14 -9.69 3.33 -8.54
N ARG A 15 -9.35 2.06 -8.35
CA ARG A 15 -10.16 0.94 -8.85
C ARG A 15 -11.58 0.87 -8.25
N ASP A 16 -11.77 1.48 -7.08
CA ASP A 16 -13.02 1.46 -6.31
C ASP A 16 -13.69 2.85 -6.21
N GLY A 17 -13.36 3.78 -7.12
CA GLY A 17 -14.08 5.06 -7.29
C GLY A 17 -13.30 6.32 -6.85
N ASN A 18 -12.54 6.24 -5.77
CA ASN A 18 -11.57 7.26 -5.34
C ASN A 18 -10.20 6.60 -5.06
N PHE A 19 -9.20 7.39 -4.67
CA PHE A 19 -7.90 6.84 -4.35
C PHE A 19 -7.89 6.21 -2.96
N GLU A 20 -7.43 4.97 -2.92
CA GLU A 20 -7.31 4.19 -1.70
C GLU A 20 -5.94 3.52 -1.66
N ILE A 21 -5.50 3.18 -0.45
CA ILE A 21 -4.26 2.47 -0.22
C ILE A 21 -4.51 0.97 -0.30
N TYR A 22 -3.69 0.30 -1.10
CA TYR A 22 -3.66 -1.15 -1.25
C TYR A 22 -2.30 -1.68 -0.88
N VAL A 23 -2.26 -2.96 -0.53
CA VAL A 23 -1.05 -3.77 -0.46
C VAL A 23 -1.15 -4.95 -1.42
N MET A 24 -0.04 -5.39 -1.97
CA MET A 24 0.09 -6.66 -2.70
C MET A 24 1.46 -7.27 -2.46
N ASN A 25 1.60 -8.56 -2.76
CA ASN A 25 2.89 -9.22 -2.80
C ASN A 25 3.76 -8.69 -3.95
N ALA A 26 5.08 -8.87 -3.84
CA ALA A 26 6.05 -8.45 -4.86
C ALA A 26 5.79 -9.06 -6.25
N ASP A 27 5.15 -10.22 -6.32
CA ASP A 27 4.75 -10.91 -7.56
C ASP A 27 3.40 -10.42 -8.14
N GLY A 28 2.76 -9.44 -7.49
CA GLY A 28 1.45 -8.90 -7.88
C GLY A 28 0.25 -9.70 -7.34
N SER A 29 0.46 -10.79 -6.61
CA SER A 29 -0.62 -11.56 -5.99
C SER A 29 -1.14 -10.91 -4.70
N ASN A 30 -2.27 -11.42 -4.19
CA ASN A 30 -2.86 -11.04 -2.90
C ASN A 30 -3.10 -9.53 -2.71
N VAL A 31 -3.65 -8.89 -3.73
CA VAL A 31 -4.05 -7.48 -3.63
C VAL A 31 -5.15 -7.31 -2.59
N ARG A 32 -4.93 -6.43 -1.61
CA ARG A 32 -5.88 -6.11 -0.53
C ARG A 32 -5.97 -4.61 -0.31
N ARG A 33 -7.19 -4.09 -0.15
CA ARG A 33 -7.49 -2.71 0.24
C ARG A 33 -7.21 -2.51 1.74
N LEU A 34 -6.52 -1.44 2.12
CA LEU A 34 -6.20 -1.11 3.51
C LEU A 34 -7.05 0.02 4.06
N THR A 35 -7.50 0.93 3.21
CA THR A 35 -8.30 2.10 3.57
C THR A 35 -9.63 2.08 2.82
N ASP A 36 -10.69 2.57 3.45
CA ASP A 36 -12.00 2.71 2.82
C ASP A 36 -12.68 3.94 3.39
N HIS A 37 -12.51 5.07 2.70
CA HIS A 37 -13.07 6.33 3.11
C HIS A 37 -13.60 7.14 1.91
N PRO A 38 -14.55 8.06 2.10
CA PRO A 38 -15.12 8.82 0.98
C PRO A 38 -14.12 9.80 0.32
N GLU A 39 -13.14 10.26 1.07
CA GLU A 39 -12.09 11.17 0.58
C GLU A 39 -10.95 10.34 -0.05
N PRO A 40 -9.96 10.92 -0.75
CA PRO A 40 -8.85 10.15 -1.31
C PRO A 40 -7.67 10.02 -0.33
N ASP A 41 -7.08 8.82 -0.25
CA ASP A 41 -5.84 8.56 0.49
C ASP A 41 -4.61 8.51 -0.42
N TRP A 42 -3.49 9.00 0.09
CA TRP A 42 -2.26 9.20 -0.67
C TRP A 42 -1.00 8.85 0.12
N SER A 43 0.07 8.63 -0.64
CA SER A 43 1.45 8.54 -0.20
C SER A 43 1.68 7.50 0.90
N PRO A 44 1.32 6.22 0.67
CA PRO A 44 1.55 5.19 1.67
C PRO A 44 3.05 4.97 1.88
N ALA A 45 3.44 4.82 3.15
CA ALA A 45 4.79 4.51 3.55
C ALA A 45 4.80 3.30 4.49
N TRP A 46 5.86 2.50 4.41
CA TRP A 46 6.14 1.49 5.39
C TRP A 46 7.02 2.06 6.48
N TRP A 47 6.73 1.71 7.72
CA TRP A 47 7.69 1.93 8.80
C TRP A 47 8.83 0.91 8.65
N ALA A 48 10.07 1.42 8.59
CA ALA A 48 11.27 0.63 8.72
C ALA A 48 12.01 1.12 9.97
N PRO A 49 12.25 0.28 10.99
CA PRO A 49 13.20 0.64 12.03
C PRO A 49 14.58 0.79 11.38
N ALA A 50 15.25 1.92 11.63
CA ALA A 50 16.68 1.98 11.37
C ALA A 50 17.34 0.98 12.31
N ASN A 51 18.19 0.09 11.77
CA ASN A 51 19.12 -0.64 12.62
C ASN A 51 20.16 0.40 13.07
N ASP A 52 19.92 1.02 14.23
CA ASP A 52 20.92 1.79 14.96
C ASP A 52 22.08 0.88 15.41
#